data_AF-A0A0A1VF39-F1
#
_entry.id   AF-A0A0A1VF39-F1
#
_cell.length_a   1.000
_cell.length_b   1.000
_cell.length_c   1.000
_cell.angle_alpha   90.00
_cell.angle_beta   90.00
_cell.angle_gamma   90.00
#
_symmetry.space_group_name_H-M   'P 1'
#
loop_
_entity.id
_entity.type
_entity.pdbx_description
1 polymer ?
#
loop_
_entity_poly.entity_id
_entity_poly.type
_entity_poly.pdbx_seq_one_letter_code
_entity_poly.pdbx_strand_id
1 'polypeptide(L)' 'MRVWSFNSNTCRFDRVGRAALAEADVAVISDDTDVQVVRDHAPPTRWPSGEPLVVAGVEFDRELFE' A
#
# COMPACT_ATOMS: atom_id res chain seq x y z
N MET A 1 11.13 -6.29 -4.15
CA MET A 1 9.82 -5.65 -4.53
C MET A 1 8.61 -6.58 -4.37
N ARG A 2 7.68 -6.23 -3.49
CA ARG A 2 6.34 -6.81 -3.23
C ARG A 2 5.30 -5.69 -3.40
N VAL A 3 4.07 -6.03 -3.83
CA VAL A 3 2.99 -5.05 -4.03
C VAL A 3 1.69 -5.59 -3.41
N TRP A 4 0.95 -4.71 -2.76
CA TRP A 4 -0.41 -4.96 -2.28
C TRP A 4 -1.33 -3.85 -2.76
N SER A 5 -2.58 -4.19 -3.07
CA SER A 5 -3.64 -3.24 -3.42
C SER A 5 -4.70 -3.24 -2.33
N PHE A 6 -5.27 -2.07 -2.02
CA PHE A 6 -6.38 -1.97 -1.09
C PHE A 6 -7.68 -2.43 -1.74
N ASN A 7 -8.26 -3.50 -1.21
CA ASN A 7 -9.54 -4.02 -1.61
C ASN A 7 -10.65 -3.39 -0.77
N SER A 8 -11.36 -2.42 -1.36
CA SER A 8 -12.46 -1.69 -0.72
C SER A 8 -13.65 -2.55 -0.32
N ASN A 9 -13.82 -3.74 -0.92
CA ASN A 9 -14.91 -4.67 -0.57
C ASN A 9 -14.62 -5.44 0.73
N THR A 10 -13.36 -5.64 1.07
CA THR A 10 -12.91 -6.42 2.24
C THR A 10 -12.19 -5.58 3.29
N CYS A 11 -11.96 -4.29 3.01
CA CYS A 11 -11.16 -3.34 3.80
C CYS A 11 -9.78 -3.92 4.18
N ARG A 12 -9.08 -4.51 3.21
CA ARG A 12 -7.78 -5.18 3.42
C ARG A 12 -6.83 -4.94 2.25
N PHE A 13 -5.55 -5.12 2.52
CA PHE A 13 -4.51 -5.15 1.49
C PHE A 13 -4.29 -6.58 0.98
N ASP A 14 -4.67 -6.83 -0.27
CA ASP A 14 -4.42 -8.10 -0.95
C ASP A 14 -3.10 -8.04 -1.72
N ARG A 15 -2.29 -9.10 -1.67
CA ARG A 15 -1.01 -9.16 -2.40
C ARG A 15 -1.27 -9.35 -3.89
N VAL A 16 -0.74 -8.45 -4.72
CA VAL A 16 -1.02 -8.39 -6.16
C VAL A 16 0.27 -8.35 -7.00
N GLY A 17 0.13 -8.60 -8.32
CA GLY A 17 1.20 -8.34 -9.28
C GLY A 17 1.32 -6.85 -9.61
N ARG A 18 2.53 -6.42 -10.03
CA ARG A 18 2.83 -5.02 -10.37
C ARG A 18 1.88 -4.40 -11.41
N ALA A 19 1.27 -5.20 -12.29
CA ALA A 19 0.32 -4.71 -13.29
C ALA A 19 -0.94 -4.09 -12.65
N ALA A 20 -1.44 -4.65 -11.54
CA ALA A 20 -2.64 -4.18 -10.85
C ALA A 20 -2.44 -2.83 -10.14
N LEU A 21 -1.19 -2.36 -9.99
CA LEU A 21 -0.86 -1.04 -9.44
C LEU A 21 -1.44 0.11 -10.28
N ALA A 22 -1.60 -0.10 -11.59
CA ALA A 22 -2.13 0.93 -12.50
C ALA A 22 -3.63 1.23 -12.24
N GLU A 23 -4.37 0.28 -11.68
CA GLU A 23 -5.82 0.34 -11.44
C GLU A 23 -6.17 0.49 -9.95
N ALA A 24 -5.17 0.56 -9.06
CA ALA A 24 -5.37 0.62 -7.62
C ALA A 24 -5.45 2.06 -7.11
N ASP A 25 -6.59 2.44 -6.50
CA ASP A 25 -6.75 3.73 -5.83
C ASP A 25 -5.76 3.92 -4.67
N VAL A 26 -5.50 2.85 -3.91
CA VAL A 26 -4.47 2.82 -2.87
C VAL A 26 -3.68 1.52 -2.96
N ALA A 27 -2.35 1.62 -2.94
CA ALA A 27 -1.47 0.47 -2.97
C ALA A 27 -0.24 0.68 -2.09
N VAL A 28 0.32 -0.42 -1.58
CA VAL A 28 1.58 -0.46 -0.84
C VAL A 28 2.61 -1.19 -1.69
N ILE A 29 3.82 -0.63 -1.76
CA ILE A 29 4.96 -1.19 -2.47
C ILE A 29 6.08 -1.36 -1.46
N SER A 30 6.54 -2.60 -1.24
CA SER A 30 7.69 -2.90 -0.39
C SER A 30 8.87 -3.31 -1.27
N ASP A 31 9.82 -2.42 -1.38
CA ASP A 31 11.13 -2.68 -1.97
C ASP A 31 12.09 -3.23 -0.89
N ASP A 32 13.24 -3.73 -1.32
CA ASP A 32 14.27 -4.26 -0.42
C ASP A 32 15.00 -3.13 0.36
N THR A 33 14.68 -1.86 0.07
CA THR A 33 15.20 -0.65 0.75
C THR A 33 14.12 0.11 1.54
N ASP A 34 12.87 0.18 1.08
CA ASP A 34 11.81 0.92 1.77
C ASP A 34 10.38 0.50 1.39
N VAL A 35 9.41 0.92 2.20
CA VAL A 35 7.98 0.80 1.94
C VAL A 35 7.42 2.14 1.47
N GLN A 36 6.68 2.10 0.37
CA GLN A 36 6.06 3.24 -0.29
C GLN A 36 4.55 3.03 -0.41
N VAL A 37 3.79 4.13 -0.42
CA VAL A 37 2.34 4.14 -0.62
C VAL A 37 2.02 4.91 -1.90
N VAL A 38 1.13 4.36 -2.72
CA VAL A 38 0.48 5.03 -3.84
C VAL A 38 -0.95 5.35 -3.42
N ARG A 39 -1.43 6.55 -3.74
CA ARG A 39 -2.81 7.00 -3.52
C ARG A 39 -3.27 7.81 -4.73
N ASP A 40 -4.52 7.64 -5.16
CA ASP A 40 -5.19 8.45 -6.19
C ASP A 40 -4.38 8.56 -7.51
N HIS A 41 -3.70 7.47 -7.89
CA HIS A 41 -2.73 7.39 -8.99
C HIS A 41 -1.55 8.39 -8.94
N ALA A 42 -1.30 9.03 -7.79
CA ALA A 42 -0.15 9.89 -7.55
C ALA A 42 1.17 9.08 -7.53
N PRO A 43 2.34 9.74 -7.71
CA PRO A 43 3.63 9.07 -7.57
C PRO A 43 3.80 8.39 -6.19
N PRO A 44 4.45 7.22 -6.10
CA PRO A 44 4.69 6.55 -4.84
C PRO A 44 5.45 7.44 -3.84
N THR A 45 4.94 7.57 -2.62
CA THR A 45 5.58 8.31 -1.53
C THR A 45 6.12 7.35 -0.47
N ARG A 46 7.25 7.69 0.16
CA ARG A 46 7.84 6.93 1.27
C ARG A 46 6.91 6.98 2.50
N TRP A 47 6.69 5.86 3.20
CA TRP A 47 5.55 5.73 4.14
C TRP A 47 5.44 6.79 5.27
N PRO A 48 6.35 6.93 6.27
CA PRO A 48 7.61 6.24 6.61
C PRO A 48 7.45 5.21 7.78
N SER A 49 8.45 5.01 8.66
CA SER A 49 8.39 4.06 9.80
C SER A 49 7.71 4.65 11.05
N GLY A 50 6.77 3.90 11.65
CA GLY A 50 6.12 4.25 12.93
C GLY A 50 4.84 5.08 12.82
N GLU A 51 4.40 5.42 11.60
CA GLU A 51 3.09 6.05 11.35
C GLU A 51 2.14 5.00 10.74
N PRO A 52 0.89 4.85 11.23
CA PRO A 52 -0.08 3.95 10.62
C PRO A 52 -0.65 4.52 9.31
N LEU A 53 -0.90 3.66 8.34
CA LEU A 53 -1.62 4.03 7.12
C LEU A 53 -3.12 3.89 7.35
N VAL A 54 -3.86 5.01 7.37
CA VAL A 54 -5.32 5.00 7.43
C VAL A 54 -5.90 4.91 6.00
N VAL A 55 -6.69 3.86 5.71
CA VAL A 55 -7.46 3.73 4.47
C VAL A 55 -8.90 3.38 4.80
N ALA A 56 -9.87 4.14 4.27
CA ALA A 56 -11.30 3.97 4.56
C ALA A 56 -11.66 3.92 6.06
N GLY A 57 -10.87 4.58 6.92
CA GLY A 57 -11.04 4.56 8.38
C GLY A 57 -10.46 3.33 9.09
N VAL A 58 -9.76 2.45 8.38
CA VAL A 58 -9.02 1.32 8.95
C VAL A 58 -7.53 1.67 9.00
N GLU A 59 -6.90 1.45 10.15
CA GLU A 59 -5.46 1.60 10.36
C GLU A 59 -4.71 0.34 9.97
N PHE A 60 -3.58 0.50 9.28
CA PHE A 60 -2.67 -0.57 8.90
C PHE A 60 -1.25 -0.21 9.34
N ASP A 61 -0.60 -1.10 10.06
CA ASP A 61 0.80 -0.94 10.47
C ASP A 61 1.74 -1.23 9.29
N ARG A 62 2.80 -0.43 9.17
CA ARG A 62 3.84 -0.62 8.13
C ARG A 62 4.51 -1.99 8.20
N GLU A 63 4.68 -2.53 9.42
CA GLU A 63 5.31 -3.82 9.69
C GLU A 63 4.61 -5.00 9.01
N LEU A 64 3.32 -4.86 8.63
CA LEU A 64 2.58 -5.86 7.85
C LEU A 64 3.07 -5.99 6.39
N PHE A 65 3.91 -5.05 5.93
CA PHE A 65 4.36 -4.91 4.55
C PHE A 65 5.88 -4.97 4.39
N GLU A 66 6.64 -5.05 5.49
CA GLU A 66 8.11 -5.19 5.49
C GLU A 66 8.58 -6.63 5.18
#